data_AF-A0A1C3HB97-F1
#
_entry.id   AF-A0A1C3HB97-F1
#
_cell.length_a   1.000
_cell.length_b   1.000
_cell.length_c   1.000
_cell.angle_alpha   90.00
_cell.angle_beta   90.00
_cell.angle_gamma   90.00
#
_symmetry.space_group_name_H-M   'P 1'
#
loop_
_entity.id
_entity.type
_entity.pdbx_description
1 polymer ?
#
loop_
_entity_poly.entity_id
_entity_poly.type
_entity_poly.pdbx_seq_one_letter_code
_entity_poly.pdbx_strand_id
1 'polypeptide(L)' 'MTHEMAAVRISQIGKAVGNANEHRNQIKAAIDFLIDGF' A
#
# COMPACT_ATOMS: atom_id res chain seq x y z
N MET A 1 0.72 3.02 -8.97
CA MET A 1 -0.25 1.91 -8.97
C MET A 1 -1.14 1.90 -7.71
N THR A 2 -1.24 3.00 -6.95
CA THR A 2 -2.15 3.04 -5.77
C THR A 2 -3.60 2.76 -6.15
N HIS A 3 -4.03 3.20 -7.34
CA HIS A 3 -5.37 2.94 -7.90
C HIS A 3 -5.64 1.46 -8.21
N GLU A 4 -4.65 0.59 -8.13
CA GLU A 4 -4.79 -0.87 -8.32
C GLU A 4 -4.83 -1.63 -6.99
N MET A 5 -5.02 -0.93 -5.86
CA MET A 5 -5.09 -1.55 -4.54
C MET A 5 -6.21 -2.60 -4.48
N ALA A 6 -5.84 -3.82 -4.13
CA ALA A 6 -6.75 -4.95 -4.04
C ALA A 6 -6.35 -5.88 -2.88
N ALA A 7 -7.34 -6.60 -2.34
CA ALA A 7 -7.10 -7.63 -1.33
C ALA A 7 -6.51 -8.89 -1.98
N VAL A 8 -5.57 -9.55 -1.28
CA VAL A 8 -4.98 -10.83 -1.67
C VAL A 8 -5.06 -11.83 -0.51
N ARG A 9 -5.08 -13.14 -0.80
CA ARG A 9 -5.02 -14.15 0.27
C ARG A 9 -3.62 -14.19 0.85
N ILE A 10 -3.51 -14.35 2.17
CA ILE A 10 -2.21 -14.45 2.87
C ILE A 10 -1.36 -15.60 2.29
N SER A 11 -1.99 -16.71 1.89
CA SER A 11 -1.30 -17.85 1.25
C SER A 11 -0.64 -17.52 -0.09
N GLN A 12 -0.97 -16.40 -0.72
CA GLN A 12 -0.35 -15.92 -1.96
C GLN A 12 0.85 -14.99 -1.68
N ILE A 13 1.07 -14.57 -0.43
CA ILE A 13 2.17 -13.68 -0.05
C ILE A 13 3.45 -14.51 0.15
N GLY A 14 4.50 -14.17 -0.59
CA GLY A 14 5.82 -14.81 -0.48
C GLY A 14 6.63 -14.33 0.73
N LYS A 15 7.94 -14.60 0.71
CA LYS A 15 8.87 -14.11 1.74
C LYS A 15 8.99 -12.58 1.69
N ALA A 16 9.16 -11.94 2.85
CA ALA A 16 9.46 -10.52 2.91
C ALA A 16 10.85 -10.23 2.30
N VAL A 17 10.92 -9.22 1.43
CA VAL A 17 12.15 -8.84 0.70
C VAL A 17 12.65 -7.43 1.05
N GLY A 18 11.89 -6.68 1.86
CA GLY A 18 12.24 -5.31 2.25
C GLY A 18 11.25 -4.71 3.23
N ASN A 19 11.50 -3.46 3.62
CA ASN A 19 10.67 -2.68 4.54
C ASN A 19 10.48 -1.27 3.97
N ALA A 20 9.23 -0.83 3.82
CA ALA A 20 8.88 0.48 3.29
C ALA A 20 8.46 1.50 4.37
N ASN A 21 8.73 1.21 5.65
CA ASN A 21 8.32 2.05 6.79
C ASN A 21 8.84 3.50 6.70
N GLU A 22 10.03 3.72 6.12
CA GLU A 22 10.58 5.07 5.93
C GLU A 22 9.67 5.95 5.05
N HIS A 23 8.87 5.35 4.16
CA HIS A 23 7.93 6.03 3.27
C HIS A 23 6.49 6.02 3.77
N ARG A 24 6.24 5.63 5.03
CA ARG A 24 4.90 5.49 5.60
C ARG A 24 4.00 6.70 5.37
N ASN A 25 4.53 7.91 5.56
CA ASN A 25 3.75 9.14 5.40
C ASN A 25 3.30 9.35 3.95
N GLN A 26 4.17 9.04 2.98
CA GLN A 26 3.85 9.11 1.56
C GLN A 26 2.82 8.04 1.15
N ILE A 27 2.95 6.81 1.68
CA ILE A 27 1.98 5.73 1.45
C ILE A 27 0.60 6.13 1.97
N LYS A 28 0.52 6.67 3.20
CA LYS A 28 -0.74 7.14 3.78
C LYS A 28 -1.38 8.23 2.91
N ALA A 29 -0.62 9.28 2.57
CA ALA A 29 -1.14 10.39 1.78
C ALA A 29 -1.67 9.92 0.40
N ALA A 30 -1.02 8.95 -0.23
CA ALA A 30 -1.48 8.40 -1.51
C ALA A 30 -2.80 7.59 -1.37
N ILE A 31 -3.02 6.92 -0.22
CA ILE A 31 -4.27 6.21 0.08
C ILE A 31 -5.38 7.22 0.40
N ASP A 32 -5.10 8.21 1.24
CA ASP A 32 -6.05 9.28 1.57
C ASP A 32 -6.52 9.97 0.28
N PHE A 33 -5.59 10.34 -0.60
CA PHE A 33 -5.91 10.92 -1.90
C PHE A 33 -6.77 10.00 -2.78
N LEU A 34 -6.54 8.68 -2.75
CA LEU A 34 -7.31 7.74 -3.56
C LEU A 34 -8.76 7.60 -3.07
N ILE A 35 -8.99 7.64 -1.76
CA ILE A 35 -10.31 7.38 -1.16
C ILE A 35 -11.10 8.68 -0.97
N ASP A 36 -10.44 9.71 -0.45
CA ASP A 36 -11.07 10.96 -0.03
C ASP A 36 -10.92 12.05 -1.10
N GLY A 37 -9.87 12.02 -1.92
CA GLY A 37 -9.66 12.95 -3.04
C GLY A 37 -9.10 14.33 -2.64
N PHE A 38 -8.79 14.56 -1.35
CA PHE A 38 -8.27 15.81 -0.80
C PHE A 38 -7.25 15.58 0.31
#